data_AF-A0A172RZY4-F1
#
_entry.id   AF-A0A172RZY4-F1
#
_cell.length_a   1.000
_cell.length_b   1.000
_cell.length_c   1.000
_cell.angle_alpha   90.00
_cell.angle_beta   90.00
_cell.angle_gamma   90.00
#
_symmetry.space_group_name_H-M   'P 1'
#
loop_
_entity.id
_entity.type
_entity.pdbx_description
1 polymer ?
#
loop_
_entity_poly.entity_id
_entity_poly.type
_entity_poly.pdbx_seq_one_letter_code
_entity_poly.pdbx_strand_id
1 'polypeptide(L)'
;MNEENMTNETQPAKKRSKKLIILGVIVVVLVAVGVGMMVWHEQPSFCSTLCHIENTYVQNFSQEQGVQGTDKYGNTVSDTNAMMAVLHNHTQATAKSQIVCVDCHKPNVAELAHDGVSFVSGNYTIPRDERSAQALQKWDGKTQESFCANQNCHVYLLGDNGEVSYDKLEASTQSRSFNPHQQYHENLSLECTDCHKGHRASTVVCTGCHEHENVDLPSGWVTYSESKQILEQAFNG
;
A
#
# COMPACT_ATOMS: atom_id res chain seq x y z
N MET A 1 55.17 15.14 -69.19
CA MET A 1 53.76 15.45 -68.88
C MET A 1 53.38 14.58 -67.70
N ASN A 2 52.97 15.25 -66.62
CA ASN A 2 52.67 14.71 -65.31
C ASN A 2 51.38 13.88 -65.35
N GLU A 3 51.22 12.92 -64.45
CA GLU A 3 50.21 12.98 -63.37
C GLU A 3 50.33 11.76 -62.46
N GLU A 4 50.50 12.06 -61.17
CA GLU A 4 50.42 11.14 -60.04
C GLU A 4 48.97 10.62 -59.89
N ASN A 5 48.77 9.38 -59.42
CA ASN A 5 47.51 9.06 -58.75
C ASN A 5 47.72 8.08 -57.58
N MET A 6 47.88 8.71 -56.41
CA MET A 6 47.40 8.37 -55.08
C MET A 6 46.98 6.92 -54.79
N THR A 7 47.74 6.32 -53.89
CA THR A 7 47.37 5.17 -53.07
C THR A 7 46.14 5.48 -52.21
N ASN A 8 45.11 4.63 -52.27
CA ASN A 8 44.02 4.64 -51.30
C ASN A 8 44.23 3.49 -50.31
N GLU A 9 44.94 3.77 -49.22
CA GLU A 9 45.05 2.85 -48.09
C GLU A 9 43.68 2.74 -47.40
N THR A 10 43.05 1.57 -47.53
CA THR A 10 41.86 1.24 -46.75
C THR A 10 42.31 0.89 -45.33
N GLN A 11 42.04 1.75 -44.35
CA GLN A 11 42.36 1.48 -42.96
C GLN A 11 41.68 0.18 -42.47
N PRO A 12 42.39 -0.69 -41.71
CA PRO A 12 41.79 -1.90 -41.18
C PRO A 12 40.74 -1.54 -40.13
N ALA A 13 39.48 -1.90 -40.38
CA ALA A 13 38.40 -1.79 -39.41
C ALA A 13 38.79 -2.55 -38.14
N LYS A 14 38.98 -1.83 -37.02
CA LYS A 14 39.31 -2.39 -35.71
C LYS A 14 38.29 -3.47 -35.34
N LYS A 15 38.72 -4.74 -35.35
CA LYS A 15 37.88 -5.90 -35.00
C LYS A 15 37.51 -5.79 -33.52
N ARG A 16 36.32 -5.25 -33.22
CA ARG A 16 35.81 -5.12 -31.84
C ARG A 16 35.83 -6.50 -31.18
N SER A 17 36.40 -6.60 -29.98
CA SER A 17 36.54 -7.89 -29.31
C SER A 17 35.14 -8.43 -28.99
N LYS A 18 34.89 -9.71 -29.32
CA LYS A 18 33.60 -10.36 -29.03
C LYS A 18 33.22 -10.27 -27.54
N LYS A 19 34.21 -10.22 -26.64
CA LYS A 19 34.03 -10.02 -25.20
C LYS A 19 33.45 -8.64 -24.84
N LEU A 20 33.88 -7.58 -25.53
CA LEU A 20 33.31 -6.24 -25.34
C LEU A 20 31.87 -6.15 -25.88
N ILE A 21 31.57 -6.89 -26.96
CA ILE A 21 30.19 -6.99 -27.47
C ILE A 21 29.31 -7.75 -26.47
N ILE A 22 29.77 -8.90 -25.96
CA ILE A 22 29.04 -9.69 -24.96
C ILE A 22 28.80 -8.87 -23.68
N LEU A 23 29.84 -8.20 -23.16
CA LEU A 23 29.70 -7.33 -21.99
C LEU A 23 28.71 -6.20 -22.25
N GLY A 24 28.79 -5.56 -23.43
CA GLY A 24 27.83 -4.54 -23.83
C GLY A 24 26.39 -5.06 -23.86
N VAL A 25 26.17 -6.25 -24.43
CA VAL A 25 24.85 -6.90 -24.46
C VAL A 25 24.36 -7.21 -23.05
N ILE A 26 25.20 -7.75 -22.17
CA ILE A 26 24.84 -8.02 -20.76
C ILE A 26 24.39 -6.74 -20.06
N VAL A 27 25.16 -5.65 -20.21
CA VAL A 27 24.80 -4.35 -19.62
C VAL A 27 23.46 -3.85 -20.16
N VAL A 28 23.24 -3.92 -21.47
CA VAL A 28 21.96 -3.51 -22.09
C VAL A 28 20.78 -4.35 -21.55
N VAL A 29 20.96 -5.67 -21.43
CA VAL A 29 19.93 -6.57 -20.87
C VAL A 29 19.63 -6.21 -19.42
N LEU A 30 20.65 -5.98 -18.58
CA LEU A 30 20.45 -5.60 -17.18
C LEU A 30 19.71 -4.27 -17.05
N VAL A 31 20.03 -3.27 -17.89
CA VAL A 31 19.32 -2.00 -17.92
C VAL A 31 17.86 -2.20 -18.35
N ALA A 32 17.62 -2.98 -19.41
CA ALA A 32 16.26 -3.27 -19.88
C ALA A 32 15.42 -3.98 -18.81
N VAL A 33 16.01 -4.96 -18.10
CA VAL A 33 15.34 -5.65 -16.99
C VAL A 33 15.10 -4.69 -15.83
N GLY A 34 16.05 -3.84 -15.46
CA GLY A 34 15.89 -2.85 -14.39
C GLY A 34 14.76 -1.87 -14.66
N VAL A 35 14.69 -1.33 -15.88
CA VAL A 35 13.58 -0.44 -16.30
C VAL A 35 12.25 -1.20 -16.33
N GLY A 36 12.24 -2.43 -16.86
CA GLY A 36 11.05 -3.28 -16.89
C GLY A 36 10.52 -3.59 -15.49
N MET A 37 11.39 -3.96 -14.55
CA MET A 37 11.04 -4.19 -13.15
C MET A 37 10.51 -2.93 -12.48
N MET A 38 11.11 -1.76 -12.76
CA MET A 38 10.64 -0.48 -12.22
C MET A 38 9.26 -0.08 -12.76
N VAL A 39 8.87 -0.48 -13.96
CA VAL A 39 7.48 -0.25 -14.42
C VAL A 39 6.54 -1.32 -13.87
N TRP A 40 7.02 -2.57 -13.80
CA TRP A 40 6.21 -3.70 -13.37
C TRP A 40 5.84 -3.65 -11.89
N HIS A 41 6.69 -3.09 -11.01
CA HIS A 41 6.42 -3.07 -9.56
C HIS A 41 5.17 -2.26 -9.15
N GLU A 42 4.68 -1.37 -10.02
CA GLU A 42 3.44 -0.60 -9.79
C GLU A 42 2.20 -1.34 -10.30
N GLN A 43 2.36 -2.48 -10.98
CA GLN A 43 1.27 -3.20 -11.63
C GLN A 43 0.63 -4.23 -10.69
N PRO A 44 -0.70 -4.45 -10.79
CA PRO A 44 -1.39 -5.46 -10.00
C PRO A 44 -0.79 -6.87 -10.11
N SER A 45 -0.25 -7.22 -11.28
CA SER A 45 0.39 -8.53 -11.53
C SER A 45 1.68 -8.74 -10.74
N PHE A 46 2.45 -7.68 -10.46
CA PHE A 46 3.59 -7.77 -9.56
C PHE A 46 3.12 -8.05 -8.13
N CYS A 47 2.11 -7.29 -7.69
CA CYS A 47 1.55 -7.41 -6.36
C CYS A 47 0.99 -8.81 -6.11
N SER A 48 0.20 -9.38 -7.03
CA SER A 48 -0.37 -10.73 -6.91
C SER A 48 0.67 -11.86 -6.97
N THR A 49 1.89 -11.58 -7.45
CA THR A 49 2.91 -12.61 -7.67
C THR A 49 3.97 -12.60 -6.56
N LEU A 50 4.36 -11.42 -6.08
CA LEU A 50 5.50 -11.26 -5.18
C LEU A 50 5.10 -10.78 -3.77
N CYS A 51 4.12 -9.88 -3.66
CA CYS A 51 3.72 -9.32 -2.35
C CYS A 51 2.53 -10.07 -1.74
N HIS A 52 1.55 -10.43 -2.57
CA HIS A 52 0.29 -11.07 -2.21
C HIS A 52 0.14 -12.37 -2.99
N ILE A 53 0.79 -13.42 -2.48
CA ILE A 53 0.73 -14.80 -3.01
C ILE A 53 -0.72 -15.25 -3.25
N GLU A 54 -1.65 -14.74 -2.43
CA GLU A 54 -3.08 -14.85 -2.67
C GLU A 54 -3.58 -13.62 -3.44
N ASN A 55 -4.18 -13.86 -4.61
CA ASN A 55 -4.79 -12.82 -5.45
C ASN A 55 -5.96 -12.08 -4.76
N THR A 56 -6.36 -12.51 -3.55
CA THR A 56 -7.45 -11.95 -2.75
C THR A 56 -7.26 -10.47 -2.45
N TYR A 57 -6.03 -10.00 -2.22
CA TYR A 57 -5.75 -8.57 -1.94
C TYR A 57 -5.95 -7.69 -3.17
N VAL A 58 -5.49 -8.17 -4.34
CA VAL A 58 -5.64 -7.45 -5.61
C VAL A 58 -7.10 -7.45 -6.04
N GLN A 59 -7.79 -8.58 -5.90
CA GLN A 59 -9.23 -8.67 -6.12
C GLN A 59 -9.99 -7.73 -5.20
N ASN A 60 -9.67 -7.75 -3.89
CA ASN A 60 -10.28 -6.89 -2.91
C ASN A 60 -10.12 -5.42 -3.29
N PHE A 61 -8.89 -4.98 -3.58
CA PHE A 61 -8.58 -3.61 -3.99
C PHE A 61 -9.34 -3.17 -5.27
N SER A 62 -9.53 -4.10 -6.21
CA SER A 62 -10.15 -3.81 -7.52
C SER A 62 -11.68 -3.82 -7.51
N GLN A 63 -12.32 -3.99 -6.35
CA GLN A 63 -13.77 -3.97 -6.25
C GLN A 63 -14.36 -2.59 -6.54
N GLU A 64 -15.58 -2.58 -7.07
CA GLU A 64 -16.35 -1.35 -7.25
C GLU A 64 -16.69 -0.72 -5.89
N GLN A 65 -16.71 0.61 -5.83
CA GLN A 65 -17.01 1.39 -4.62
C GLN A 65 -18.53 1.54 -4.40
N GLY A 66 -18.96 1.55 -3.14
CA GLY A 66 -20.36 1.83 -2.78
C GLY A 66 -21.34 0.68 -3.03
N VAL A 67 -20.83 -0.53 -3.22
CA VAL A 67 -21.64 -1.75 -3.46
C VAL A 67 -21.33 -2.82 -2.42
N GLN A 68 -22.12 -3.87 -2.37
CA GLN A 68 -21.78 -5.06 -1.59
C GLN A 68 -20.56 -5.77 -2.22
N GLY A 69 -19.62 -6.20 -1.39
CA GLY A 69 -18.42 -6.90 -1.83
C GLY A 69 -17.91 -7.90 -0.80
N THR A 70 -16.65 -8.28 -0.93
CA THR A 70 -15.97 -9.24 -0.05
C THR A 70 -14.63 -8.70 0.46
N ASP A 71 -14.30 -8.99 1.71
CA ASP A 71 -12.97 -8.70 2.25
C ASP A 71 -11.89 -9.70 1.79
N LYS A 72 -10.63 -9.47 2.19
CA LYS A 72 -9.52 -10.38 1.87
C LYS A 72 -9.66 -11.79 2.44
N TYR A 73 -10.52 -11.98 3.44
CA TYR A 73 -10.78 -13.27 4.09
C TYR A 73 -12.01 -13.98 3.49
N GLY A 74 -12.71 -13.34 2.55
CA GLY A 74 -13.90 -13.87 1.90
C GLY A 74 -15.22 -13.55 2.60
N ASN A 75 -15.22 -12.71 3.65
CA ASN A 75 -16.44 -12.30 4.32
C ASN A 75 -17.18 -11.24 3.49
N THR A 76 -18.51 -11.26 3.54
CA THR A 76 -19.33 -10.22 2.90
C THR A 76 -19.17 -8.89 3.62
N VAL A 77 -18.96 -7.82 2.86
CA VAL A 77 -18.99 -6.43 3.33
C VAL A 77 -20.15 -5.73 2.64
N SER A 78 -21.06 -5.16 3.41
CA SER A 78 -22.31 -4.58 2.86
C SER A 78 -22.09 -3.32 2.02
N ASP A 79 -20.98 -2.61 2.25
CA ASP A 79 -20.52 -1.46 1.45
C ASP A 79 -18.99 -1.46 1.37
N THR A 80 -18.45 -1.63 0.16
CA THR A 80 -17.01 -1.70 -0.12
C THR A 80 -16.26 -0.44 0.27
N ASN A 81 -16.91 0.71 0.42
CA ASN A 81 -16.27 1.93 0.93
C ASN A 81 -15.80 1.81 2.39
N ALA A 82 -16.26 0.78 3.12
CA ALA A 82 -15.76 0.46 4.45
C ALA A 82 -14.36 -0.16 4.46
N MET A 83 -13.78 -0.49 3.29
CA MET A 83 -12.44 -1.05 3.16
C MET A 83 -11.52 0.01 2.56
N MET A 84 -10.45 0.41 3.28
CA MET A 84 -9.59 1.50 2.83
C MET A 84 -8.99 1.25 1.45
N ALA A 85 -8.61 0.01 1.15
CA ALA A 85 -8.02 -0.36 -0.13
C ALA A 85 -8.97 -0.06 -1.30
N VAL A 86 -10.26 -0.42 -1.17
CA VAL A 86 -11.27 -0.13 -2.20
C VAL A 86 -11.54 1.37 -2.28
N LEU A 87 -11.74 2.01 -1.14
CA LEU A 87 -12.03 3.44 -1.06
C LEU A 87 -10.90 4.30 -1.69
N HIS A 88 -9.65 3.87 -1.54
CA HIS A 88 -8.49 4.60 -2.06
C HIS A 88 -8.14 4.25 -3.51
N ASN A 89 -8.56 3.09 -4.06
CA ASN A 89 -8.30 2.74 -5.46
C ASN A 89 -8.82 3.83 -6.43
N HIS A 90 -10.02 4.35 -6.16
CA HIS A 90 -10.63 5.43 -6.94
C HIS A 90 -10.98 6.59 -6.01
N THR A 91 -10.06 7.54 -5.84
CA THR A 91 -10.28 8.70 -4.97
C THR A 91 -10.20 10.00 -5.74
N GLN A 92 -11.09 10.93 -5.40
CA GLN A 92 -11.04 12.34 -5.82
C GLN A 92 -10.30 13.22 -4.78
N ALA A 93 -9.88 12.64 -3.64
CA ALA A 93 -9.37 13.37 -2.49
C ALA A 93 -7.84 13.59 -2.49
N THR A 94 -7.13 13.09 -3.49
CA THR A 94 -5.68 13.32 -3.64
C THR A 94 -5.37 13.95 -5.00
N ALA A 95 -4.18 14.54 -5.14
CA ALA A 95 -3.71 15.08 -6.43
C ALA A 95 -3.50 13.99 -7.51
N LYS A 96 -3.60 12.70 -7.15
CA LYS A 96 -3.63 11.57 -8.06
C LYS A 96 -5.07 11.07 -8.21
N SER A 97 -5.54 10.94 -9.45
CA SER A 97 -6.85 10.37 -9.78
C SER A 97 -6.97 8.87 -9.50
N GLN A 98 -5.84 8.19 -9.27
CA GLN A 98 -5.74 6.77 -8.95
C GLN A 98 -4.58 6.56 -7.98
N ILE A 99 -4.81 5.78 -6.93
CA ILE A 99 -3.77 5.31 -5.99
C ILE A 99 -3.46 3.88 -6.37
N VAL A 100 -2.18 3.50 -6.41
CA VAL A 100 -1.77 2.10 -6.65
C VAL A 100 -1.27 1.44 -5.35
N CYS A 101 -1.10 0.12 -5.36
CA CYS A 101 -0.70 -0.65 -4.18
C CYS A 101 0.52 -0.06 -3.45
N VAL A 102 1.55 0.33 -4.22
CA VAL A 102 2.83 0.84 -3.69
C VAL A 102 2.77 2.30 -3.22
N ASP A 103 1.66 3.01 -3.44
CA ASP A 103 1.44 4.32 -2.82
C ASP A 103 1.17 4.18 -1.31
N CYS A 104 0.56 3.06 -0.88
CA CYS A 104 0.38 2.68 0.51
C CYS A 104 1.48 1.71 0.99
N HIS A 105 1.76 0.65 0.23
CA HIS A 105 2.81 -0.33 0.52
C HIS A 105 4.15 0.10 -0.08
N LYS A 106 4.70 1.21 0.42
CA LYS A 106 5.96 1.76 -0.10
C LYS A 106 7.12 0.81 0.19
N PRO A 107 7.75 0.22 -0.82
CA PRO A 107 8.82 -0.72 -0.60
C PRO A 107 10.07 -0.01 -0.09
N ASN A 108 10.53 -0.38 1.09
CA ASN A 108 11.86 -0.04 1.57
C ASN A 108 12.86 -1.13 1.10
N VAL A 109 14.08 -0.78 0.69
CA VAL A 109 15.05 -1.78 0.19
C VAL A 109 15.39 -2.84 1.24
N ALA A 110 15.49 -2.45 2.51
CA ALA A 110 15.76 -3.38 3.60
C ALA A 110 14.56 -4.28 3.89
N GLU A 111 13.34 -3.72 3.84
CA GLU A 111 12.10 -4.48 3.95
C GLU A 111 11.94 -5.48 2.79
N LEU A 112 12.15 -5.03 1.56
CA LEU A 112 12.07 -5.86 0.36
C LEU A 112 13.08 -7.02 0.40
N ALA A 113 14.30 -6.78 0.90
CA ALA A 113 15.29 -7.83 1.09
C ALA A 113 14.83 -8.85 2.17
N HIS A 114 14.29 -8.35 3.28
CA HIS A 114 13.75 -9.21 4.34
C HIS A 114 12.55 -10.05 3.87
N ASP A 115 11.62 -9.44 3.15
CA ASP A 115 10.44 -10.09 2.59
C ASP A 115 10.83 -11.11 1.51
N GLY A 116 11.83 -10.79 0.68
CA GLY A 116 12.37 -11.73 -0.31
C GLY A 116 13.00 -12.98 0.33
N VAL A 117 13.77 -12.81 1.41
CA VAL A 117 14.31 -13.95 2.17
C VAL A 117 13.19 -14.76 2.82
N SER A 118 12.20 -14.09 3.41
CA SER A 118 11.04 -14.75 4.03
C SER A 118 10.23 -15.54 2.98
N PHE A 119 10.06 -14.98 1.79
CA PHE A 119 9.38 -15.65 0.66
C PHE A 119 10.13 -16.92 0.22
N VAL A 120 11.44 -16.83 -0.07
CA VAL A 120 12.23 -17.97 -0.56
C VAL A 120 12.39 -19.06 0.50
N SER A 121 12.47 -18.67 1.78
CA SER A 121 12.58 -19.62 2.90
C SER A 121 11.23 -20.26 3.29
N GLY A 122 10.10 -19.76 2.77
CA GLY A 122 8.77 -20.21 3.20
C GLY A 122 8.37 -19.70 4.58
N ASN A 123 9.08 -18.73 5.15
CA ASN A 123 8.82 -18.18 6.47
C ASN A 123 7.73 -17.08 6.43
N TYR A 124 6.51 -17.48 6.09
CA TYR A 124 5.33 -16.62 6.08
C TYR A 124 4.07 -17.42 6.40
N THR A 125 3.04 -16.73 6.90
CA THR A 125 1.74 -17.34 7.24
C THR A 125 0.68 -16.99 6.20
N ILE A 126 -0.26 -17.92 6.02
CA ILE A 126 -1.47 -17.74 5.20
C ILE A 126 -2.66 -18.25 6.04
N PRO A 127 -3.78 -17.50 6.14
CA PRO A 127 -3.94 -16.13 5.62
C PRO A 127 -3.02 -15.15 6.37
N ARG A 128 -2.69 -14.00 5.77
CA ARG A 128 -1.82 -13.02 6.44
C ARG A 128 -2.61 -12.12 7.40
N ASP A 129 -1.96 -11.83 8.54
CA ASP A 129 -2.43 -10.84 9.51
C ASP A 129 -2.58 -9.45 8.91
N GLU A 130 -3.35 -8.62 9.60
CA GLU A 130 -3.46 -7.19 9.32
C GLU A 130 -2.24 -6.47 9.87
N ARG A 131 -1.63 -5.62 9.06
CA ARG A 131 -0.52 -4.78 9.52
C ARG A 131 -1.09 -3.50 10.12
N SER A 132 -0.57 -3.09 11.27
CA SER A 132 -0.77 -1.73 11.78
C SER A 132 0.02 -0.72 10.95
N ALA A 133 -0.35 0.56 11.02
CA ALA A 133 0.40 1.62 10.38
C ALA A 133 1.83 1.70 10.95
N GLN A 134 2.01 1.46 12.25
CA GLN A 134 3.33 1.34 12.86
C GLN A 134 4.17 0.22 12.22
N ALA A 135 3.58 -0.95 11.97
CA ALA A 135 4.28 -2.07 11.36
C ALA A 135 4.72 -1.76 9.91
N LEU A 136 3.88 -1.03 9.16
CA LEU A 136 4.18 -0.59 7.80
C LEU A 136 5.25 0.51 7.73
N GLN A 137 5.38 1.33 8.77
CA GLN A 137 6.37 2.42 8.83
C GLN A 137 7.68 2.03 9.53
N LYS A 138 7.74 0.83 10.11
CA LYS A 138 8.86 0.36 10.94
C LYS A 138 10.22 0.51 10.28
N TRP A 139 10.33 0.17 9.00
CA TRP A 139 11.60 0.20 8.26
C TRP A 139 12.04 1.60 7.84
N ASP A 140 11.09 2.54 7.79
CA ASP A 140 11.33 3.95 7.48
C ASP A 140 11.61 4.80 8.73
N GLY A 141 11.43 4.23 9.94
CA GLY A 141 11.63 4.94 11.20
C GLY A 141 10.66 6.10 11.41
N LYS A 142 9.49 6.06 10.75
CA LYS A 142 8.46 7.10 10.84
C LYS A 142 7.37 6.72 11.83
N THR A 143 6.59 7.72 12.25
CA THR A 143 5.42 7.47 13.11
C THR A 143 4.31 6.76 12.33
N GLN A 144 3.46 6.04 13.06
CA GLN A 144 2.29 5.36 12.51
C GLN A 144 1.35 6.32 11.75
N GLU A 145 1.12 7.54 12.26
CA GLU A 145 0.21 8.51 11.66
C GLU A 145 0.71 9.01 10.30
N SER A 146 2.04 9.06 10.13
CA SER A 146 2.67 9.52 8.88
C SER A 146 2.37 8.61 7.68
N PHE A 147 1.91 7.38 7.94
CA PHE A 147 1.40 6.48 6.92
C PHE A 147 0.22 7.11 6.16
N CYS A 148 -0.73 7.67 6.91
CA CYS A 148 -1.94 8.26 6.36
C CYS A 148 -1.77 9.75 6.06
N ALA A 149 -1.17 10.49 6.99
CA ALA A 149 -1.03 11.94 6.93
C ALA A 149 0.43 12.33 6.68
N ASN A 150 0.72 12.75 5.46
CA ASN A 150 2.04 13.20 5.02
C ASN A 150 1.88 14.21 3.87
N GLN A 151 3.00 14.66 3.29
CA GLN A 151 2.97 15.66 2.23
C GLN A 151 2.19 15.25 0.97
N ASN A 152 1.90 13.96 0.78
CA ASN A 152 1.16 13.46 -0.37
C ASN A 152 -0.28 13.04 -0.03
N CYS A 153 -0.56 12.71 1.23
CA CYS A 153 -1.81 12.07 1.68
C CYS A 153 -2.34 12.77 2.93
N HIS A 154 -3.64 13.06 3.01
CA HIS A 154 -4.28 13.76 4.14
C HIS A 154 -3.49 14.99 4.69
N VAL A 155 -2.91 15.79 3.79
CA VAL A 155 -2.07 16.96 4.13
C VAL A 155 -2.82 17.95 5.05
N TYR A 156 -4.14 18.04 4.92
CA TYR A 156 -4.99 18.90 5.74
C TYR A 156 -4.98 18.55 7.24
N LEU A 157 -4.53 17.34 7.60
CA LEU A 157 -4.36 16.92 8.99
C LEU A 157 -3.02 17.32 9.60
N LEU A 158 -2.05 17.77 8.80
CA LEU A 158 -0.72 18.11 9.29
C LEU A 158 -0.71 19.45 10.04
N GLY A 159 -0.07 19.47 11.20
CA GLY A 159 0.31 20.68 11.93
C GLY A 159 1.55 21.34 11.36
N ASP A 160 1.96 22.47 11.96
CA ASP A 160 3.12 23.25 11.50
C ASP A 160 4.45 22.51 11.68
N ASN A 161 4.48 21.52 12.58
CA ASN A 161 5.63 20.63 12.80
C ASN A 161 5.71 19.48 11.78
N GLY A 162 4.75 19.37 10.84
CA GLY A 162 4.70 18.30 9.85
C GLY A 162 4.19 16.96 10.37
N GLU A 163 3.69 16.91 11.61
CA GLU A 163 3.04 15.73 12.21
C GLU A 163 1.51 15.92 12.22
N VAL A 164 0.76 14.88 12.57
CA VAL A 164 -0.70 14.99 12.69
C VAL A 164 -1.08 15.95 13.82
N SER A 165 -1.93 16.91 13.50
CA SER A 165 -2.57 17.79 14.47
C SER A 165 -3.90 17.18 14.92
N TYR A 166 -4.00 16.84 16.21
CA TYR A 166 -5.22 16.31 16.80
C TYR A 166 -6.38 17.31 16.72
N ASP A 167 -6.13 18.61 16.87
CA ASP A 167 -7.16 19.64 16.69
C ASP A 167 -7.74 19.62 15.26
N LYS A 168 -6.89 19.46 14.24
CA LYS A 168 -7.34 19.35 12.84
C LYS A 168 -8.05 18.03 12.58
N LEU A 169 -7.60 16.95 13.21
CA LEU A 169 -8.22 15.63 13.13
C LEU A 169 -9.63 15.66 13.73
N GLU A 170 -9.80 16.23 14.92
CA GLU A 170 -11.09 16.44 15.56
C GLU A 170 -12.00 17.34 14.72
N ALA A 171 -11.48 18.46 14.21
CA ALA A 171 -12.24 19.38 13.36
C ALA A 171 -12.74 18.72 12.07
N SER A 172 -12.03 17.72 11.53
CA SER A 172 -12.41 17.02 10.28
C SER A 172 -13.73 16.26 10.38
N THR A 173 -14.19 15.95 11.60
CA THR A 173 -15.41 15.19 11.88
C THR A 173 -16.34 15.91 12.85
N GLN A 174 -16.15 17.21 13.07
CA GLN A 174 -16.94 18.03 14.00
C GLN A 174 -18.45 18.07 13.70
N SER A 175 -18.85 17.79 12.45
CA SER A 175 -20.25 17.80 12.03
C SER A 175 -21.00 16.52 12.38
N ARG A 176 -20.30 15.49 12.88
CA ARG A 176 -20.93 14.24 13.32
C ARG A 176 -21.58 14.41 14.68
N SER A 177 -22.67 13.67 14.91
CA SER A 177 -23.37 13.52 16.19
C SER A 177 -22.41 13.09 17.32
N PHE A 178 -21.57 12.11 17.02
CA PHE A 178 -20.44 11.67 17.83
C PHE A 178 -19.16 11.84 17.02
N ASN A 179 -18.15 12.49 17.59
CA ASN A 179 -16.90 12.76 16.91
C ASN A 179 -15.85 11.67 17.24
N PRO A 180 -15.63 10.67 16.36
CA PRO A 180 -14.72 9.56 16.67
C PRO A 180 -13.24 9.97 16.75
N HIS A 181 -12.92 11.21 16.33
CA HIS A 181 -11.59 11.77 16.33
C HIS A 181 -11.31 12.71 17.51
N GLN A 182 -12.32 12.99 18.33
CA GLN A 182 -12.15 13.72 19.58
C GLN A 182 -11.54 12.77 20.63
N GLN A 183 -10.60 13.29 21.42
CA GLN A 183 -10.06 12.53 22.55
C GLN A 183 -11.02 12.56 23.74
N TYR A 184 -11.68 11.43 24.02
CA TYR A 184 -12.57 11.25 25.18
C TYR A 184 -11.89 10.54 26.37
N HIS A 185 -10.75 9.89 26.14
CA HIS A 185 -10.08 9.05 27.12
C HIS A 185 -8.59 9.36 27.16
N GLU A 186 -8.15 10.16 28.15
CA GLU A 186 -6.75 10.61 28.27
C GLU A 186 -5.71 9.47 28.27
N ASN A 187 -6.12 8.27 28.73
CA ASN A 187 -5.25 7.09 28.84
C ASN A 187 -5.43 6.07 27.69
N LEU A 188 -6.18 6.41 26.64
CA LEU A 188 -6.37 5.55 25.47
C LEU A 188 -5.81 6.26 24.24
N SER A 189 -4.83 5.63 23.60
CA SER A 189 -4.30 6.06 22.31
C SER A 189 -4.69 5.03 21.26
N LEU A 190 -5.30 5.48 20.17
CA LEU A 190 -5.76 4.64 19.07
C LEU A 190 -5.02 5.04 17.79
N GLU A 191 -4.53 4.04 17.06
CA GLU A 191 -4.01 4.20 15.72
C GLU A 191 -5.15 4.39 14.71
N CYS A 192 -4.89 5.08 13.60
CA CYS A 192 -5.84 5.11 12.47
C CYS A 192 -6.27 3.70 12.06
N THR A 193 -5.31 2.76 12.06
CA THR A 193 -5.52 1.36 11.68
C THR A 193 -6.25 0.53 12.73
N ASP A 194 -6.50 1.04 13.93
CA ASP A 194 -7.34 0.33 14.90
C ASP A 194 -8.79 0.31 14.45
N CYS A 195 -9.25 1.40 13.84
CA CYS A 195 -10.60 1.53 13.28
C CYS A 195 -10.62 1.28 11.77
N HIS A 196 -9.79 1.98 11.01
CA HIS A 196 -9.78 1.96 9.55
C HIS A 196 -8.98 0.77 9.03
N LYS A 197 -9.65 -0.21 8.42
CA LYS A 197 -9.03 -1.47 8.00
C LYS A 197 -8.75 -1.47 6.51
N GLY A 198 -7.57 -1.96 6.15
CA GLY A 198 -7.05 -1.93 4.78
C GLY A 198 -7.92 -2.73 3.82
N HIS A 199 -7.95 -4.04 4.03
CA HIS A 199 -8.52 -5.00 3.09
C HIS A 199 -9.73 -5.76 3.66
N ARG A 200 -10.37 -5.22 4.71
CA ARG A 200 -11.62 -5.73 5.26
C ARG A 200 -12.48 -4.61 5.79
N ALA A 201 -13.71 -4.95 6.18
CA ALA A 201 -14.60 -4.00 6.84
C ALA A 201 -13.90 -3.32 8.02
N SER A 202 -13.90 -1.98 7.97
CA SER A 202 -13.45 -1.14 9.07
C SER A 202 -14.34 -1.35 10.29
N THR A 203 -13.77 -1.13 11.48
CA THR A 203 -14.42 -1.43 12.75
C THR A 203 -14.59 -0.16 13.57
N VAL A 204 -15.74 -0.03 14.25
CA VAL A 204 -15.94 1.02 15.24
C VAL A 204 -15.48 0.47 16.60
N VAL A 205 -14.20 0.66 16.96
CA VAL A 205 -13.61 0.05 18.18
C VAL A 205 -14.30 0.47 19.48
N CYS A 206 -14.92 1.66 19.49
CA CYS A 206 -15.71 2.16 20.61
C CYS A 206 -16.82 1.18 21.02
N THR A 207 -17.36 0.43 20.06
CA THR A 207 -18.41 -0.57 20.31
C THR A 207 -17.94 -1.78 21.12
N GLY A 208 -16.64 -1.87 21.42
CA GLY A 208 -16.10 -2.88 22.34
C GLY A 208 -16.45 -2.61 23.81
N CYS A 209 -16.78 -1.36 24.15
CA CYS A 209 -17.16 -0.94 25.50
C CYS A 209 -18.51 -0.20 25.52
N HIS A 210 -18.87 0.47 24.42
CA HIS A 210 -20.11 1.23 24.27
C HIS A 210 -21.10 0.45 23.40
N GLU A 211 -22.39 0.52 23.72
CA GLU A 211 -23.39 -0.12 22.88
C GLU A 211 -23.58 0.67 21.56
N HIS A 212 -23.83 -0.06 20.47
CA HIS A 212 -24.01 0.50 19.12
C HIS A 212 -25.12 1.53 19.04
N GLU A 213 -26.14 1.46 19.90
CA GLU A 213 -27.23 2.44 19.97
C GLU A 213 -26.71 3.85 20.33
N ASN A 214 -25.53 3.94 20.96
CA ASN A 214 -24.89 5.20 21.34
C ASN A 214 -23.79 5.65 20.36
N VAL A 215 -23.47 4.84 19.34
CA VAL A 215 -22.40 5.14 18.38
C VAL A 215 -22.84 4.77 16.96
N ASP A 216 -23.02 5.79 16.12
CA ASP A 216 -23.42 5.60 14.73
C ASP A 216 -22.42 4.69 13.98
N LEU A 217 -22.93 3.63 13.37
CA LEU A 217 -22.16 2.65 12.63
C LEU A 217 -22.20 3.03 11.14
N PRO A 218 -21.08 3.45 10.51
CA PRO A 218 -21.08 3.81 9.10
C PRO A 218 -21.44 2.63 8.19
N SER A 219 -21.97 2.92 7.01
CA SER A 219 -22.28 1.91 5.99
C SER A 219 -21.07 1.00 5.73
N GLY A 220 -21.30 -0.32 5.78
CA GLY A 220 -20.27 -1.34 5.57
C GLY A 220 -19.30 -1.58 6.73
N TRP A 221 -19.27 -0.70 7.74
CA TRP A 221 -18.44 -0.90 8.93
C TRP A 221 -19.08 -1.95 9.84
N VAL A 222 -18.28 -2.47 10.76
CA VAL A 222 -18.71 -3.49 11.73
C VAL A 222 -18.47 -3.04 13.17
N THR A 223 -19.19 -3.65 14.10
CA THR A 223 -18.88 -3.55 15.54
C THR A 223 -17.55 -4.23 15.85
N TYR A 224 -17.01 -3.92 17.02
CA TYR A 224 -15.80 -4.55 17.54
C TYR A 224 -15.97 -6.07 17.75
N SER A 225 -17.16 -6.51 18.18
CA SER A 225 -17.45 -7.94 18.37
C SER A 225 -17.49 -8.68 17.03
N GLU A 226 -18.17 -8.12 16.03
CA GLU A 226 -18.18 -8.69 14.66
C GLU A 226 -16.78 -8.68 14.05
N SER A 227 -15.99 -7.62 14.27
CA SER A 227 -14.59 -7.57 13.84
C SER A 227 -13.75 -8.69 14.46
N LYS A 228 -14.01 -9.10 15.71
CA LYS A 228 -13.32 -10.24 16.32
C LYS A 228 -13.74 -11.55 15.69
N GLN A 229 -15.04 -11.74 15.46
CA GLN A 229 -15.57 -12.95 14.81
C GLN A 229 -14.99 -13.13 13.40
N ILE A 230 -14.86 -12.06 12.62
CA ILE A 230 -14.22 -12.07 11.29
C ILE A 230 -12.78 -12.62 11.39
N LEU A 231 -12.00 -12.15 12.37
CA LEU A 231 -10.61 -12.60 12.55
C LEU A 231 -10.56 -14.04 13.08
N GLU A 232 -11.41 -14.40 14.04
CA GLU A 232 -11.48 -15.77 14.56
C GLU A 232 -11.83 -16.78 13.45
N GLN A 233 -12.76 -16.44 12.56
CA GLN A 233 -13.11 -17.27 11.41
C GLN A 233 -11.95 -17.39 10.42
N ALA A 234 -11.20 -16.31 10.19
CA ALA A 234 -10.08 -16.32 9.27
C ALA A 234 -8.89 -17.17 9.75
N PHE A 235 -8.65 -17.23 11.06
CA PHE A 235 -7.44 -17.86 11.63
C PHE A 235 -7.68 -19.17 12.38
N ASN A 236 -8.92 -19.48 12.76
CA ASN A 236 -9.28 -20.71 13.46
C ASN A 236 -10.22 -21.63 12.66
N GLY A 237 -10.56 -21.24 11.42
CA GLY A 237 -11.41 -21.98 10.49
C GLY A 237 -10.71 -23.12 9.77
#